data_AF-A0A1B7NA60-F1
#
_entry.id   AF-A0A1B7NA60-F1
#
_cell.length_a   1.000
_cell.length_b   1.000
_cell.length_c   1.000
_cell.angle_alpha   90.00
_cell.angle_beta   90.00
_cell.angle_gamma   90.00
#
_symmetry.space_group_name_H-M   'P 1'
#
loop_
_entity.id
_entity.type
_entity.pdbx_description
1 polymer ?
#
loop_
_entity_poly.entity_id
_entity_poly.type
_entity_poly.pdbx_seq_one_letter_code
_entity_poly.pdbx_strand_id
1 'polypeptide(L)'
;MGLSLWLVPNAEERHLFREAFPKQPKTRPVSATSYPEIIPHITLASSREATQDTMLRALPTTLRPIPIKFRKLEVGDHYFRSVFMSVEKTAELVALHEHIMAALDRDGASPSAPAFPHMSISYIADEDGYAERKRAADELKASTVVEGSEISGTETFTCFRCGEESGHMRVMGFGGMEVWIVRCEGPVQDWQVLREIPTTPYY
;
A
#
# COMPACT_ATOMS: atom_id res chain seq x y z
N MET A 1 3.82 1.87 -16.80
CA MET A 1 3.59 2.75 -15.65
C MET A 1 4.39 4.03 -15.89
N GLY A 2 4.04 5.12 -15.23
CA GLY A 2 4.71 6.42 -15.34
C GLY A 2 4.90 6.99 -13.95
N LEU A 3 4.28 8.13 -13.65
CA LEU A 3 4.28 8.69 -12.30
C LEU A 3 3.11 8.16 -11.47
N SER A 4 3.33 8.04 -10.16
CA SER A 4 2.35 7.61 -9.17
C SER A 4 2.37 8.51 -7.95
N LEU A 5 1.20 8.74 -7.36
CA LEU A 5 1.01 9.39 -6.07
C LEU A 5 0.71 8.32 -5.02
N TRP A 6 1.56 8.24 -4.00
CA TRP A 6 1.47 7.25 -2.94
C TRP A 6 1.16 7.91 -1.61
N LEU A 7 0.14 7.44 -0.90
CA LEU A 7 -0.07 7.75 0.51
C LEU A 7 0.76 6.78 1.36
N VAL A 8 1.64 7.33 2.19
CA VAL A 8 2.71 6.55 2.85
C VAL A 8 2.59 6.67 4.38
N PRO A 9 2.80 5.58 5.14
CA PRO A 9 2.92 5.61 6.60
C PRO A 9 4.10 6.48 7.06
N ASN A 10 4.20 6.81 8.35
CA ASN A 10 5.41 7.46 8.87
C ASN A 10 6.63 6.51 8.88
N ALA A 11 7.83 7.04 9.15
CA ALA A 11 9.07 6.25 9.11
C ALA A 11 9.08 5.02 10.06
N GLU A 12 8.51 5.16 11.25
CA GLU A 12 8.43 4.08 12.25
C GLU A 12 7.47 2.98 11.79
N GLU A 13 6.26 3.37 11.36
CA GLU A 13 5.25 2.45 10.80
C GLU A 13 5.78 1.74 9.55
N ARG A 14 6.47 2.45 8.65
CA ARG A 14 7.11 1.87 7.47
C ARG A 14 8.11 0.78 7.84
N HIS A 15 8.92 1.02 8.87
CA HIS A 15 9.90 0.04 9.34
C HIS A 15 9.19 -1.22 9.88
N LEU A 16 8.16 -1.03 10.69
CA LEU A 16 7.36 -2.14 11.23
C LEU A 16 6.71 -3.00 10.15
N PHE A 17 6.15 -2.37 9.11
CA PHE A 17 5.56 -3.10 7.99
C PHE A 17 6.62 -3.84 7.17
N ARG A 18 7.77 -3.23 6.89
CA ARG A 18 8.86 -3.89 6.13
C ARG A 18 9.36 -5.15 6.84
N GLU A 19 9.46 -5.14 8.17
CA GLU A 19 9.82 -6.35 8.92
C GLU A 19 8.71 -7.41 8.90
N ALA A 20 7.44 -7.01 8.84
CA ALA A 20 6.31 -7.92 8.80
C ALA A 20 6.00 -8.48 7.40
N PHE A 21 6.49 -7.83 6.33
CA PHE A 21 6.27 -8.26 4.95
C PHE A 21 7.02 -9.55 4.63
N PRO A 22 6.46 -10.41 3.75
CA PRO A 22 7.07 -11.70 3.45
C PRO A 22 8.36 -11.48 2.66
N LYS A 23 9.41 -12.16 3.09
CA LYS A 23 10.71 -12.18 2.41
C LYS A 23 10.73 -13.32 1.40
N GLN A 24 11.57 -13.20 0.37
CA GLN A 24 11.74 -14.27 -0.61
C GLN A 24 12.06 -15.60 0.09
N PRO A 25 11.34 -16.69 -0.23
CA PRO A 25 11.52 -17.96 0.45
C PRO A 25 12.88 -18.58 0.12
N LYS A 26 13.59 -19.04 1.15
CA LYS A 26 14.90 -19.71 0.99
C LYS A 26 14.79 -21.20 0.67
N THR A 27 13.63 -21.80 0.92
CA THR A 27 13.42 -23.25 0.87
C THR A 27 12.86 -23.75 -0.46
N ARG A 28 12.47 -22.84 -1.36
CA ARG A 28 11.90 -23.17 -2.66
C ARG A 28 12.34 -22.14 -3.71
N PRO A 29 12.53 -22.55 -4.96
CA PRO A 29 12.78 -21.60 -6.04
C PRO A 29 11.49 -20.83 -6.35
N VAL A 30 11.64 -19.51 -6.52
CA VAL A 30 10.62 -18.60 -7.06
C VAL A 30 11.31 -17.68 -8.08
N SER A 31 10.54 -17.03 -8.94
CA SER A 31 11.06 -16.09 -9.93
C SER A 31 11.90 -14.98 -9.26
N ALA A 32 12.93 -14.51 -9.95
CA ALA A 32 13.79 -13.42 -9.47
C ALA A 32 13.04 -12.07 -9.39
N THR A 33 11.90 -11.96 -10.06
CA THR A 33 11.01 -10.80 -10.00
C THR A 33 9.95 -10.94 -8.91
N SER A 34 9.85 -12.09 -8.23
CA SER A 34 8.97 -12.28 -7.08
C SER A 34 9.62 -11.77 -5.80
N TYR A 35 8.78 -11.28 -4.89
CA TYR A 35 9.17 -10.69 -3.61
C TYR A 35 10.19 -9.55 -3.75
N PRO A 36 9.99 -8.58 -4.68
CA PRO A 36 10.79 -7.37 -4.65
C PRO A 36 10.55 -6.67 -3.31
N GLU A 37 11.55 -5.93 -2.84
CA GLU A 37 11.33 -5.03 -1.72
C GLU A 37 10.34 -3.94 -2.14
N ILE A 38 9.30 -3.74 -1.32
CA ILE A 38 8.28 -2.73 -1.56
C ILE A 38 8.23 -1.75 -0.39
N ILE A 39 7.96 -0.50 -0.72
CA ILE A 39 7.65 0.52 0.28
C ILE A 39 6.15 0.37 0.60
N PRO A 40 5.74 0.25 1.87
CA PRO A 40 4.32 0.17 2.21
C PRO A 40 3.63 1.49 1.83
N HIS A 41 2.60 1.41 0.99
CA HIS A 41 1.87 2.58 0.50
C HIS A 41 0.46 2.21 0.02
N ILE A 42 -0.41 3.21 -0.10
CA ILE A 42 -1.65 3.14 -0.89
C ILE A 42 -1.46 4.00 -2.14
N THR A 43 -1.67 3.44 -3.32
CA THR A 43 -1.66 4.24 -4.56
C THR A 43 -2.91 5.11 -4.62
N LEU A 44 -2.75 6.43 -4.57
CA LEU A 44 -3.83 7.41 -4.73
C LEU A 44 -4.18 7.63 -6.20
N ALA A 45 -3.18 7.69 -7.07
CA ALA A 45 -3.35 7.82 -8.51
C ALA A 45 -2.06 7.41 -9.24
N SER A 46 -2.18 6.94 -10.48
CA SER A 46 -1.07 6.69 -11.39
C SER A 46 -1.42 7.15 -12.79
N SER A 47 -0.43 7.66 -13.53
CA SER A 47 -0.60 8.16 -14.89
C SER A 47 0.70 8.05 -15.69
N ARG A 48 0.61 7.79 -16.99
CA ARG A 48 1.77 7.82 -17.90
C ARG A 48 1.98 9.20 -18.51
N GLU A 49 0.92 9.99 -18.55
CA GLU A 49 0.82 11.30 -19.19
C GLU A 49 1.12 12.45 -18.21
N ALA A 50 1.01 12.18 -16.91
CA ALA A 50 1.30 13.15 -15.86
C ALA A 50 2.78 13.50 -15.80
N THR A 51 3.05 14.77 -15.54
CA THR A 51 4.37 15.28 -15.14
C THR A 51 4.43 15.40 -13.62
N GLN A 52 5.62 15.64 -13.08
CA GLN A 52 5.77 15.90 -11.65
C GLN A 52 4.97 17.14 -11.22
N ASP A 53 4.88 18.16 -12.08
CA ASP A 53 4.12 19.38 -11.80
C ASP A 53 2.61 19.16 -11.80
N THR A 54 2.09 18.32 -12.71
CA THR A 54 0.65 17.96 -12.69
C THR A 54 0.32 17.15 -11.43
N MET A 55 1.20 16.23 -11.02
CA MET A 55 1.04 15.49 -9.76
C MET A 55 1.02 16.41 -8.55
N LEU A 56 1.90 17.43 -8.51
CA LEU A 56 1.93 18.40 -7.43
C LEU A 56 0.66 19.27 -7.36
N ARG A 57 0.18 19.76 -8.50
CA ARG A 57 -1.04 20.58 -8.56
C ARG A 57 -2.31 19.79 -8.26
N ALA A 58 -2.28 18.47 -8.44
CA ALA A 58 -3.41 17.60 -8.13
C ALA A 58 -3.62 17.40 -6.62
N LEU A 59 -2.63 17.75 -5.79
CA LEU A 59 -2.75 17.66 -4.34
C LEU A 59 -3.48 18.89 -3.78
N PRO A 60 -4.31 18.71 -2.75
CA PRO A 60 -4.90 19.84 -2.05
C PRO A 60 -3.79 20.69 -1.41
N THR A 61 -4.02 22.00 -1.32
CA THR A 61 -3.07 22.96 -0.74
C THR A 61 -2.73 22.67 0.72
N THR A 62 -3.65 22.03 1.44
CA THR A 62 -3.43 21.53 2.80
C THR A 62 -3.70 20.04 2.81
N LEU A 63 -2.65 19.26 3.09
CA LEU A 63 -2.75 17.83 3.34
C LEU A 63 -2.80 17.59 4.85
N ARG A 64 -3.83 16.90 5.32
CA ARG A 64 -3.93 16.44 6.71
C ARG A 64 -3.55 14.96 6.79
N PRO A 65 -3.03 14.49 7.94
CA PRO A 65 -2.89 13.07 8.20
C PRO A 65 -4.21 12.34 7.94
N ILE A 66 -4.19 11.27 7.14
CA ILE A 66 -5.38 10.45 6.88
C ILE A 66 -5.28 9.16 7.68
N PRO A 67 -6.19 8.90 8.64
CA PRO A 67 -6.19 7.63 9.36
C PRO A 67 -6.59 6.49 8.41
N ILE A 68 -5.71 5.51 8.28
CA ILE A 68 -5.94 4.30 7.48
C ILE A 68 -6.31 3.16 8.41
N LYS A 69 -7.29 2.35 8.02
CA LYS A 69 -7.70 1.13 8.71
C LYS A 69 -7.66 -0.06 7.76
N PHE A 70 -7.03 -1.13 8.21
CA PHE A 70 -6.99 -2.38 7.48
C PHE A 70 -8.29 -3.16 7.64
N ARG A 71 -8.77 -3.70 6.53
CA ARG A 71 -10.00 -4.48 6.49
C ARG A 71 -9.71 -5.96 6.45
N LYS A 72 -8.97 -6.41 5.43
CA LYS A 72 -8.78 -7.84 5.16
C LYS A 72 -7.51 -8.11 4.35
N LEU A 73 -6.84 -9.22 4.65
CA LEU A 73 -5.79 -9.77 3.81
C LEU A 73 -6.41 -10.49 2.60
N GLU A 74 -5.98 -10.10 1.40
CA GLU A 74 -6.52 -10.60 0.14
C GLU A 74 -5.40 -11.14 -0.76
N VAL A 75 -5.79 -12.10 -1.61
CA VAL A 75 -4.94 -12.73 -2.61
C VAL A 75 -5.52 -12.38 -3.97
N GLY A 76 -4.74 -11.71 -4.80
CA GLY A 76 -5.16 -11.36 -6.15
C GLY A 76 -4.51 -12.21 -7.23
N ASP A 77 -4.93 -11.92 -8.45
CA ASP A 77 -4.60 -12.63 -9.68
C ASP A 77 -3.62 -11.85 -10.58
N HIS A 78 -3.15 -10.68 -10.15
CA HIS A 78 -2.17 -9.86 -10.87
C HIS A 78 -0.90 -9.62 -10.06
N TYR A 79 0.24 -9.50 -10.74
CA TYR A 79 1.55 -9.19 -10.14
C TYR A 79 1.51 -8.09 -9.07
N PHE A 80 1.04 -6.87 -9.41
CA PHE A 80 0.95 -5.73 -8.50
C PHE A 80 -0.15 -5.82 -7.44
N ARG A 81 -0.92 -6.92 -7.41
CA ARG A 81 -1.95 -7.20 -6.41
C ARG A 81 -1.89 -8.66 -5.98
N SER A 82 -0.68 -9.20 -5.80
CA SER A 82 -0.50 -10.61 -5.51
C SER A 82 -1.00 -10.96 -4.10
N VAL A 83 -0.45 -10.29 -3.09
CA VAL A 83 -0.97 -10.31 -1.72
C VAL A 83 -1.05 -8.86 -1.23
N PHE A 84 -2.20 -8.46 -0.72
CA PHE A 84 -2.44 -7.09 -0.31
C PHE A 84 -3.42 -7.03 0.86
N MET A 85 -3.33 -5.93 1.62
CA MET A 85 -4.33 -5.57 2.62
C MET A 85 -5.35 -4.64 1.98
N SER A 86 -6.62 -5.04 1.92
CA SER A 86 -7.67 -4.08 1.59
C SER A 86 -7.90 -3.12 2.74
N VAL A 87 -8.25 -1.89 2.39
CA VAL A 87 -8.36 -0.77 3.30
C VAL A 87 -9.80 -0.31 3.38
N GLU A 88 -10.23 0.15 4.55
CA GLU A 88 -11.54 0.77 4.72
C GLU A 88 -11.66 2.05 3.88
N LYS A 89 -12.79 2.19 3.17
CA LYS A 89 -13.10 3.40 2.40
C LYS A 89 -13.67 4.48 3.34
N THR A 90 -12.80 5.11 4.11
CA THR A 90 -13.19 6.27 4.93
C THR A 90 -13.54 7.47 4.04
N ALA A 91 -14.37 8.37 4.55
CA ALA A 91 -14.79 9.54 3.80
C ALA A 91 -13.60 10.43 3.42
N GLU A 92 -12.62 10.58 4.32
CA GLU A 92 -11.42 11.39 4.10
C GLU A 92 -10.51 10.80 3.01
N LEU A 93 -10.31 9.48 3.02
CA LEU A 93 -9.48 8.79 2.03
C LEU A 93 -10.12 8.83 0.64
N VAL A 94 -11.43 8.59 0.57
CA VAL A 94 -12.19 8.67 -0.69
C VAL A 94 -12.17 10.10 -1.23
N ALA A 95 -12.41 11.11 -0.39
CA ALA A 95 -12.40 12.51 -0.81
C ALA A 95 -11.03 12.96 -1.33
N LEU A 96 -9.92 12.55 -0.69
CA LEU A 96 -8.58 12.84 -1.21
C LEU A 96 -8.36 12.17 -2.58
N HIS A 97 -8.71 10.90 -2.70
CA HIS A 97 -8.56 10.16 -3.96
C HIS A 97 -9.37 10.80 -5.09
N GLU A 98 -10.65 11.07 -4.87
CA GLU A 98 -11.53 11.70 -5.86
C GLU A 98 -11.04 13.09 -6.26
N HIS A 99 -10.55 13.89 -5.30
CA HIS A 99 -9.94 15.20 -5.58
C HIS A 99 -8.76 15.08 -6.55
N ILE A 100 -7.81 14.18 -6.23
CA ILE A 100 -6.60 13.96 -7.03
C ILE A 100 -6.98 13.45 -8.43
N MET A 101 -7.86 12.45 -8.50
CA MET A 101 -8.31 11.87 -9.77
C MET A 101 -8.97 12.94 -10.65
N ALA A 102 -9.88 13.74 -10.10
CA ALA A 102 -10.54 14.80 -10.85
C ALA A 102 -9.55 15.90 -11.30
N ALA A 103 -8.56 16.24 -10.48
CA ALA A 103 -7.55 17.23 -10.85
C ALA A 103 -6.64 16.75 -11.98
N LEU A 104 -6.16 15.52 -11.90
CA LEU A 104 -5.33 14.91 -12.95
C LEU A 104 -6.11 14.72 -14.26
N ASP A 105 -7.37 14.32 -14.18
CA ASP A 105 -8.22 14.15 -15.37
C ASP A 105 -8.46 15.49 -16.09
N ARG A 106 -8.72 16.58 -15.34
CA ARG A 106 -8.82 17.94 -15.91
C ARG A 106 -7.55 18.40 -16.61
N ASP A 107 -6.38 17.99 -16.12
CA ASP A 107 -5.08 18.27 -16.74
C ASP A 107 -4.77 17.32 -17.92
N GLY A 108 -5.70 16.45 -18.31
CA GLY A 108 -5.54 15.52 -19.43
C GLY A 108 -4.60 14.36 -19.13
N ALA A 109 -4.35 14.06 -17.85
CA ALA A 109 -3.37 13.06 -17.44
C ALA A 109 -3.93 11.62 -17.37
N SER A 110 -5.20 11.39 -17.71
CA SER A 110 -5.82 10.06 -17.73
C SER A 110 -5.49 9.18 -16.51
N PRO A 111 -5.77 9.65 -15.28
CA PRO A 111 -5.33 8.98 -14.06
C PRO A 111 -6.06 7.65 -13.82
N SER A 112 -5.41 6.73 -13.12
CA SER A 112 -5.98 5.45 -12.71
C SER A 112 -5.48 5.00 -11.33
N ALA A 113 -6.32 4.29 -10.58
CA ALA A 113 -5.93 3.59 -9.35
C ALA A 113 -6.74 2.28 -9.21
N PRO A 114 -6.37 1.23 -9.96
CA PRO A 114 -7.12 -0.03 -9.95
C PRO A 114 -7.20 -0.63 -8.54
N ALA A 115 -8.39 -1.10 -8.15
CA ALA A 115 -8.67 -1.70 -6.84
C ALA A 115 -8.40 -0.78 -5.63
N PHE A 116 -8.56 0.54 -5.77
CA PHE A 116 -8.45 1.47 -4.66
C PHE A 116 -9.54 1.25 -3.58
N PRO A 117 -9.23 1.34 -2.26
CA PRO A 117 -7.89 1.43 -1.66
C PRO A 117 -7.35 0.06 -1.21
N HIS A 118 -6.06 -0.16 -1.42
CA HIS A 118 -5.33 -1.29 -0.87
C HIS A 118 -3.86 -0.92 -0.62
N MET A 119 -3.22 -1.66 0.28
CA MET A 119 -1.76 -1.64 0.48
C MET A 119 -1.21 -2.99 0.04
N SER A 120 -0.33 -2.97 -0.97
CA SER A 120 0.37 -4.18 -1.40
C SER A 120 1.33 -4.66 -0.31
N ILE A 121 1.40 -5.98 -0.13
CA ILE A 121 2.29 -6.64 0.85
C ILE A 121 3.37 -7.43 0.13
N SER A 122 3.02 -8.06 -1.00
CA SER A 122 4.01 -8.71 -1.86
C SER A 122 3.58 -8.67 -3.32
N TYR A 123 4.60 -8.67 -4.20
CA TYR A 123 4.44 -8.91 -5.63
C TYR A 123 5.06 -10.26 -5.97
N ILE A 124 4.29 -11.10 -6.64
CA ILE A 124 4.69 -12.46 -7.00
C ILE A 124 4.42 -12.60 -8.50
N ALA A 125 5.49 -12.92 -9.22
CA ALA A 125 5.51 -13.09 -10.67
C ALA A 125 4.39 -14.02 -11.12
N ASP A 126 3.80 -13.71 -12.29
CA ASP A 126 2.69 -14.48 -12.81
C ASP A 126 3.10 -15.95 -13.07
N GLU A 127 4.38 -16.21 -13.36
CA GLU A 127 4.92 -17.56 -13.54
C GLU A 127 4.93 -18.42 -12.26
N ASP A 128 5.09 -17.81 -11.08
CA ASP A 128 4.99 -18.52 -9.80
C ASP A 128 3.52 -18.81 -9.42
N GLY A 129 2.60 -18.05 -10.05
CA GLY A 129 1.17 -18.33 -10.08
C GLY A 129 0.43 -18.16 -8.75
N TYR A 130 -0.88 -18.44 -8.80
CA TYR A 130 -1.78 -18.27 -7.66
C TYR A 130 -1.40 -19.12 -6.44
N ALA A 131 -0.84 -20.31 -6.67
CA ALA A 131 -0.44 -21.21 -5.59
C ALA A 131 0.62 -20.56 -4.67
N GLU A 132 1.57 -19.83 -5.24
CA GLU A 132 2.58 -19.11 -4.46
C GLU A 132 1.99 -17.92 -3.71
N ARG A 133 1.09 -17.18 -4.34
CA ARG A 133 0.37 -16.06 -3.70
C ARG A 133 -0.45 -16.52 -2.50
N LYS A 134 -1.17 -17.63 -2.65
CA LYS A 134 -1.93 -18.23 -1.57
C LYS A 134 -1.01 -18.68 -0.43
N ARG A 135 0.11 -19.34 -0.73
CA ARG A 135 1.10 -19.74 0.27
C ARG A 135 1.64 -18.55 1.06
N ALA A 136 2.06 -17.47 0.37
CA ALA A 136 2.53 -16.26 1.03
C ALA A 136 1.48 -15.65 1.97
N ALA A 137 0.21 -15.63 1.55
CA ALA A 137 -0.87 -15.14 2.39
C ALA A 137 -1.16 -16.07 3.60
N ASP A 138 -1.12 -17.39 3.40
CA ASP A 138 -1.30 -18.35 4.50
C ASP A 138 -0.14 -18.24 5.52
N GLU A 139 1.11 -18.10 5.05
CA GLU A 139 2.30 -17.86 5.89
C GLU A 139 2.17 -16.56 6.70
N LEU A 140 1.68 -15.48 6.07
CA LEU A 140 1.40 -14.22 6.76
C LEU A 140 0.33 -14.40 7.84
N LYS A 141 -0.80 -15.04 7.55
CA LYS A 141 -1.86 -15.30 8.55
C LYS A 141 -1.38 -16.13 9.74
N ALA A 142 -0.46 -17.06 9.51
CA ALA A 142 0.08 -17.89 10.57
C ALA A 142 1.04 -17.13 11.51
N SER A 143 1.75 -16.13 10.99
CA SER A 143 2.89 -15.51 11.67
C SER A 143 2.64 -14.05 12.09
N THR A 144 2.24 -13.21 11.13
CA THR A 144 2.26 -11.74 11.26
C THR A 144 0.90 -11.09 11.09
N VAL A 145 -0.11 -11.73 10.49
CA VAL A 145 -1.44 -11.14 10.30
C VAL A 145 -2.44 -11.82 11.23
N VAL A 146 -3.15 -11.02 12.02
CA VAL A 146 -4.22 -11.50 12.90
C VAL A 146 -5.55 -11.00 12.37
N GLU A 147 -6.42 -11.95 12.01
CA GLU A 147 -7.83 -11.71 11.70
C GLU A 147 -8.64 -12.00 12.97
N GLY A 148 -9.37 -11.01 13.48
CA GLY A 148 -10.16 -11.13 14.70
C GLY A 148 -11.64 -10.78 14.47
N SER A 149 -12.50 -11.35 15.31
CA SER A 149 -13.89 -10.94 15.46
C SER A 149 -14.06 -10.18 16.78
N GLU A 150 -14.69 -9.01 16.78
CA GLU A 150 -15.11 -8.38 18.04
C GLU A 150 -16.10 -9.27 18.81
N ILE A 151 -16.05 -9.17 20.14
CA ILE A 151 -16.91 -9.89 21.10
C ILE A 151 -18.41 -9.53 20.90
N SER A 152 -18.71 -8.42 20.23
CA SER A 152 -20.04 -7.88 19.92
C SER A 152 -20.61 -8.27 18.55
N GLY A 153 -19.85 -9.01 17.72
CA GLY A 153 -20.39 -9.65 16.51
C GLY A 153 -20.64 -8.75 15.28
N THR A 154 -20.22 -7.49 15.28
CA THR A 154 -20.48 -6.58 14.15
C THR A 154 -19.26 -6.11 13.37
N GLU A 155 -18.05 -6.14 13.93
CA GLU A 155 -16.84 -5.76 13.18
C GLU A 155 -15.71 -6.81 13.30
N THR A 156 -15.25 -7.28 12.14
CA THR A 156 -14.03 -8.05 12.00
C THR A 156 -12.87 -7.10 11.76
N PHE A 157 -11.80 -7.21 12.54
CA PHE A 157 -10.60 -6.42 12.35
C PHE A 157 -9.47 -7.28 11.79
N THR A 158 -8.62 -6.67 10.96
CA THR A 158 -7.37 -7.27 10.50
C THR A 158 -6.22 -6.38 10.93
N CYS A 159 -5.17 -6.95 11.51
CA CYS A 159 -4.00 -6.20 11.94
C CYS A 159 -2.71 -6.97 11.67
N PHE A 160 -1.61 -6.23 11.57
CA PHE A 160 -0.27 -6.80 11.64
C PHE A 160 0.15 -6.96 13.10
N ARG A 161 0.79 -8.07 13.42
CA ARG A 161 1.55 -8.32 14.63
C ARG A 161 3.00 -7.98 14.33
N CYS A 162 3.44 -6.83 14.82
CA CYS A 162 4.80 -6.32 14.62
C CYS A 162 5.58 -6.38 15.95
N GLY A 163 6.91 -6.46 15.89
CA GLY A 163 7.79 -6.54 17.06
C GLY A 163 8.06 -7.96 17.58
N GLU A 164 8.92 -8.09 18.60
CA GLU A 164 9.42 -9.36 19.14
C GLU A 164 8.43 -10.10 20.08
N GLU A 165 8.69 -11.39 20.34
CA GLU A 165 7.80 -12.34 21.04
C GLU A 165 7.27 -11.86 22.40
N SER A 166 8.02 -11.04 23.14
CA SER A 166 7.61 -10.53 24.46
C SER A 166 6.84 -9.20 24.44
N GLY A 167 6.61 -8.60 23.27
CA GLY A 167 6.09 -7.23 23.15
C GLY A 167 5.37 -6.91 21.84
N HIS A 168 4.69 -7.88 21.23
CA HIS A 168 4.02 -7.69 19.96
C HIS A 168 3.01 -6.53 19.96
N MET A 169 3.21 -5.56 19.07
CA MET A 169 2.27 -4.49 18.79
C MET A 169 1.29 -4.92 17.70
N ARG A 170 0.00 -4.65 17.91
CA ARG A 170 -1.03 -4.83 16.88
C ARG A 170 -1.21 -3.52 16.11
N VAL A 171 -0.90 -3.56 14.83
CA VAL A 171 -1.01 -2.42 13.92
C VAL A 171 -2.23 -2.63 13.02
N MET A 172 -3.33 -1.97 13.37
CA MET A 172 -4.62 -2.06 12.66
C MET A 172 -4.71 -1.18 11.41
N GLY A 173 -3.67 -0.41 11.14
CA GLY A 173 -3.67 0.62 10.13
C GLY A 173 -2.46 1.54 10.33
N PHE A 174 -2.47 2.71 9.68
CA PHE A 174 -1.39 3.68 9.82
C PHE A 174 -1.91 5.10 9.64
N GLY A 175 -1.13 6.08 10.07
CA GLY A 175 -1.37 7.47 9.68
C GLY A 175 -0.77 7.75 8.31
N GLY A 176 -1.59 8.09 7.31
CA GLY A 176 -1.11 8.58 6.01
C GLY A 176 -0.44 9.93 6.20
N MET A 177 0.84 9.93 6.58
CA MET A 177 1.58 11.11 7.03
C MET A 177 2.30 11.81 5.90
N GLU A 178 2.51 11.14 4.77
CA GLU A 178 3.22 11.69 3.63
C GLU A 178 2.54 11.27 2.33
N VAL A 179 2.61 12.14 1.32
CA VAL A 179 2.28 11.81 -0.06
C VAL A 179 3.55 11.87 -0.89
N TRP A 180 3.89 10.79 -1.58
CA TRP A 180 5.09 10.70 -2.39
C TRP A 180 4.76 10.70 -3.87
N ILE A 181 5.59 11.37 -4.67
CA ILE A 181 5.59 11.27 -6.13
C ILE A 181 6.67 10.28 -6.51
N VAL A 182 6.28 9.20 -7.18
CA VAL A 182 7.18 8.09 -7.53
C VAL A 182 7.16 7.84 -9.03
N ARG A 183 8.33 7.67 -9.63
CA ARG A 183 8.47 7.16 -10.99
C ARG A 183 8.53 5.64 -10.94
N CYS A 184 7.50 5.00 -11.48
CA CYS A 184 7.36 3.54 -11.52
C CYS A 184 7.69 3.02 -12.92
N GLU A 185 8.94 3.15 -13.36
CA GLU A 185 9.39 2.65 -14.67
C GLU A 185 10.37 1.50 -14.49
N GLY A 186 10.17 0.43 -15.27
CA GLY A 186 11.01 -0.77 -15.17
C GLY A 186 10.70 -1.66 -13.95
N PRO A 187 11.66 -2.51 -13.56
CA PRO A 187 11.59 -3.34 -12.36
C PRO A 187 11.31 -2.52 -11.10
N VAL A 188 10.66 -3.13 -10.11
CA VAL A 188 10.24 -2.45 -8.86
C VAL A 188 11.44 -1.88 -8.10
N GLN A 189 12.58 -2.57 -8.17
CA GLN A 189 13.84 -2.16 -7.54
C GLN A 189 14.42 -0.87 -8.13
N ASP A 190 14.03 -0.53 -9.36
CA ASP A 190 14.52 0.64 -10.09
C ASP A 190 13.57 1.84 -9.94
N TRP A 191 12.45 1.69 -9.23
CA TRP A 191 11.49 2.77 -9.02
C TRP A 191 12.10 3.88 -8.15
N GLN A 192 11.79 5.13 -8.50
CA GLN A 192 12.45 6.31 -7.91
C GLN A 192 11.44 7.21 -7.22
N VAL A 193 11.68 7.49 -5.94
CA VAL A 193 10.98 8.56 -5.22
C VAL A 193 11.52 9.89 -5.73
N LEU A 194 10.67 10.68 -6.39
CA LEU A 194 11.03 11.98 -6.94
C LEU A 194 10.79 13.11 -5.93
N ARG A 195 9.79 12.94 -5.06
CA ARG A 195 9.43 13.94 -4.05
C ARG A 195 8.63 13.34 -2.92
N GLU A 196 8.93 13.75 -1.69
CA GLU A 196 8.19 13.45 -0.47
C GLU A 196 7.47 14.72 0.00
N ILE A 197 6.19 14.61 0.35
CA ILE A 197 5.34 15.74 0.72
C ILE A 197 4.68 15.42 2.07
N PRO A 198 5.13 16.06 3.16
CA PRO A 198 4.57 15.78 4.48
C PRO A 198 3.17 16.36 4.62
N THR A 199 2.35 15.69 5.43
CA THR A 199 1.08 16.24 5.91
C THR A 199 1.30 17.26 7.03
N THR A 200 0.36 18.18 7.18
CA THR A 200 0.37 19.21 8.22
C THR A 200 -0.39 18.71 9.46
N PRO A 201 0.25 18.59 10.64
CA PRO A 201 -0.40 18.17 11.87
C PRO A 201 -1.61 19.04 12.23
N TYR A 202 -2.55 18.48 13.00
CA TYR A 202 -3.58 19.27 13.68
C TYR A 202 -2.88 20.11 14.77
N TYR A 203 -3.05 21.43 14.71
CA TYR A 203 -2.68 22.36 15.78
C TYR A 203 -3.85 22.55 16.73
#